data_AF-A0A813JU07-F1
#
_entry.id   AF-A0A813JU07-F1
#
_cell.length_a   1.000
_cell.length_b   1.000
_cell.length_c   1.000
_cell.angle_alpha   90.00
_cell.angle_beta   90.00
_cell.angle_gamma   90.00
#
_symmetry.space_group_name_H-M   'P 1'
#
loop_
_entity.id
_entity.type
_entity.pdbx_description
1 polymer ?
#
loop_
_entity_poly.entity_id
_entity_poly.type
_entity_poly.pdbx_seq_one_letter_code
_entity_poly.pdbx_strand_id
1 'polypeptide(L)'
;MAPNRPGLARPSRPWRGTVASVAAAAAVARGPLLLRTACLTAPIWWSGSGIREGGARSVSRVAPQRAGGSLIDKLREKGGRAKPALKGPVEETEPVSSALPPGSPAPELGARIHGLLSERPELLSYLPERGADFLYSTMDAGDAQELLALQKECFPEDSCLSGVAACTDILSHPGVVAIKVSLLGDDSAAPAGFLVLLASRAAIEQFSKAAVDNLRSELTVPRCIPWDNPDRRELAYVSCLGTIGEIRRRGAAAELLRRGLEELCSRADEAKGLGGGTGLRAVALDVAGYNKAAIRCYENFGFQRIMEQPRVYSVGTRSYSAILYAYFPEAVDRNFVAEF
;
A
#
# COMPACT_ATOMS: atom_id res chain seq x y z
N MET A 1 -2.74 60.89 11.15
CA MET A 1 -1.59 60.46 10.30
C MET A 1 -1.03 59.18 10.88
N ALA A 2 -1.22 58.06 10.20
CA ALA A 2 -0.69 56.75 10.56
C ALA A 2 0.11 56.20 9.35
N PRO A 3 1.25 55.52 9.51
CA PRO A 3 2.05 55.10 8.38
C PRO A 3 1.55 53.77 7.79
N ASN A 4 1.38 53.78 6.47
CA ASN A 4 1.17 52.64 5.60
C ASN A 4 2.31 51.62 5.72
N ARG A 5 1.99 50.33 5.84
CA ARG A 5 2.92 49.23 5.58
C ARG A 5 2.69 48.68 4.17
N PRO A 6 3.72 48.50 3.33
CA PRO A 6 3.58 47.91 2.00
C PRO A 6 3.49 46.38 2.08
N GLY A 7 2.64 45.80 1.24
CA GLY A 7 2.48 44.36 1.09
C GLY A 7 3.69 43.72 0.40
N LEU A 8 4.17 42.62 0.97
CA LEU A 8 5.17 41.74 0.37
C LEU A 8 4.47 40.77 -0.59
N ALA A 9 4.71 40.95 -1.89
CA ALA A 9 4.36 39.98 -2.92
C ALA A 9 5.28 38.75 -2.81
N ARG A 10 4.70 37.54 -2.82
CA ARG A 10 5.45 36.28 -2.93
C ARG A 10 5.88 36.06 -4.39
N PRO A 11 7.13 35.64 -4.67
CA PRO A 11 7.55 35.31 -6.02
C PRO A 11 7.02 33.92 -6.42
N SER A 12 6.30 33.86 -7.54
CA SER A 12 6.02 32.63 -8.27
C SER A 12 7.29 32.17 -8.99
N ARG A 13 7.83 31.01 -8.59
CA ARG A 13 8.92 30.35 -9.35
C ARG A 13 8.32 29.54 -10.51
N PRO A 14 8.87 29.62 -11.73
CA PRO A 14 8.47 28.73 -12.81
C PRO A 14 9.11 27.35 -12.61
N TRP A 15 8.29 26.31 -12.67
CA TRP A 15 8.71 24.91 -12.76
C TRP A 15 9.29 24.67 -14.16
N ARG A 16 10.59 24.35 -14.24
CA ARG A 16 11.21 23.74 -15.42
C ARG A 16 11.86 22.43 -14.98
N GLY A 17 11.16 21.32 -15.20
CA GLY A 17 11.74 19.99 -15.14
C GLY A 17 12.08 19.54 -16.56
N THR A 18 13.37 19.54 -16.89
CA THR A 18 13.90 18.83 -18.06
C THR A 18 14.28 17.43 -17.58
N VAL A 19 13.61 16.39 -18.07
CA VAL A 19 13.95 15.00 -17.78
C VAL A 19 15.12 14.63 -18.68
N ALA A 20 16.33 14.62 -18.13
CA ALA A 20 17.50 14.06 -18.79
C ALA A 20 17.62 12.58 -18.41
N SER A 21 17.39 11.72 -19.40
CA SER A 21 17.77 10.31 -19.37
C SER A 21 19.29 10.21 -19.31
N VAL A 22 19.83 9.61 -18.26
CA VAL A 22 21.25 9.25 -18.19
C VAL A 22 21.34 7.80 -17.74
N ALA A 23 21.62 6.93 -18.70
CA ALA A 23 22.21 5.63 -18.47
C ALA A 23 23.65 5.82 -17.96
N ALA A 24 24.01 5.18 -16.85
CA ALA A 24 25.39 5.11 -16.41
C ALA A 24 25.67 3.75 -15.76
N ALA A 25 26.74 3.15 -16.24
CA ALA A 25 27.22 1.80 -15.98
C ALA A 25 27.73 1.61 -14.54
N ALA A 26 27.51 0.40 -14.03
CA ALA A 26 28.07 -0.09 -12.78
C ALA A 26 29.59 -0.35 -12.93
N ALA A 27 30.38 0.16 -11.99
CA ALA A 27 31.75 -0.27 -11.77
C ALA A 27 31.92 -0.71 -10.31
N VAL A 28 32.45 -1.92 -10.20
CA VAL A 28 32.69 -2.75 -9.02
C VAL A 28 33.77 -2.16 -8.11
N ALA A 29 33.56 -2.21 -6.79
CA ALA A 29 34.65 -2.24 -5.82
C ALA A 29 34.28 -3.06 -4.57
N ARG A 30 35.05 -4.12 -4.35
CA ARG A 30 35.01 -5.05 -3.21
C ARG A 30 35.83 -4.48 -2.03
N GLY A 31 35.45 -4.77 -0.79
CA GLY A 31 36.33 -4.65 0.38
C GLY A 31 35.60 -4.63 1.74
N PRO A 32 36.24 -5.06 2.85
CA PRO A 32 35.78 -6.24 3.59
C PRO A 32 35.41 -6.07 5.09
N LEU A 33 34.75 -7.11 5.60
CA LEU A 33 34.70 -7.69 6.97
C LEU A 33 35.10 -6.83 8.19
N LEU A 34 34.27 -6.87 9.24
CA LEU A 34 34.72 -7.08 10.62
C LEU A 34 33.61 -7.69 11.52
N LEU A 35 34.05 -8.62 12.37
CA LEU A 35 33.30 -9.40 13.37
C LEU A 35 32.82 -8.58 14.58
N ARG A 36 31.74 -9.05 15.25
CA ARG A 36 31.66 -9.42 16.69
C ARG A 36 30.19 -9.70 17.11
N THR A 37 29.82 -10.92 17.50
CA THR A 37 29.85 -11.55 18.85
C THR A 37 28.69 -11.14 19.78
N ALA A 38 27.79 -12.11 19.99
CA ALA A 38 26.93 -12.49 21.13
C ALA A 38 26.66 -11.52 22.31
N CYS A 39 25.42 -11.54 22.81
CA CYS A 39 25.11 -11.86 24.22
C CYS A 39 23.64 -12.29 24.42
N LEU A 40 23.47 -13.36 25.20
CA LEU A 40 22.24 -13.89 25.79
C LEU A 40 21.81 -13.03 26.99
N THR A 41 20.51 -12.88 27.24
CA THR A 41 19.84 -13.09 28.55
C THR A 41 18.33 -12.84 28.43
N ALA A 42 17.52 -13.78 28.96
CA ALA A 42 16.14 -13.58 29.41
C ALA A 42 16.15 -13.37 30.95
N PRO A 43 15.00 -13.35 31.69
CA PRO A 43 13.64 -12.84 31.47
C PRO A 43 13.25 -11.84 32.62
N ILE A 44 11.98 -11.41 32.71
CA ILE A 44 11.13 -11.39 33.95
C ILE A 44 9.84 -10.55 33.76
N TRP A 45 8.77 -11.07 34.38
CA TRP A 45 7.39 -10.62 34.54
C TRP A 45 7.12 -9.15 34.89
N TRP A 46 5.94 -8.66 34.50
CA TRP A 46 5.04 -7.99 35.46
C TRP A 46 3.55 -8.10 35.10
N SER A 47 2.77 -8.55 36.08
CA SER A 47 1.32 -8.53 36.15
C SER A 47 0.84 -7.17 36.66
N GLY A 48 -0.33 -6.70 36.24
CA GLY A 48 -0.92 -5.49 36.83
C GLY A 48 -2.28 -5.11 36.24
N SER A 49 -3.32 -5.62 36.87
CA SER A 49 -4.74 -5.35 36.63
C SER A 49 -5.15 -3.89 36.86
N GLY A 50 -6.22 -3.45 36.20
CA GLY A 50 -6.84 -2.16 36.50
C GLY A 50 -8.14 -1.90 35.74
N ILE A 51 -9.20 -2.62 36.12
CA ILE A 51 -10.59 -2.36 35.70
C ILE A 51 -11.05 -1.05 36.38
N ARG A 52 -11.64 -0.12 35.62
CA ARG A 52 -12.41 1.00 36.16
C ARG A 52 -13.70 1.19 35.37
N GLU A 53 -14.80 0.79 35.99
CA GLU A 53 -16.16 1.11 35.60
C GLU A 53 -16.56 2.51 36.07
N GLY A 54 -17.41 3.17 35.29
CA GLY A 54 -18.12 4.39 35.66
C GLY A 54 -18.62 5.07 34.39
N GLY A 55 -19.88 5.46 34.21
CA GLY A 55 -21.06 5.47 35.06
C GLY A 55 -22.10 6.21 34.24
N ALA A 56 -23.25 5.58 33.97
CA ALA A 56 -24.29 6.13 33.10
C ALA A 56 -25.02 7.30 33.77
N ARG A 57 -25.30 8.37 33.01
CA ARG A 57 -26.29 9.40 33.35
C ARG A 57 -27.33 9.48 32.23
N SER A 58 -28.53 9.01 32.53
CA SER A 58 -29.72 9.14 31.70
C SER A 58 -30.32 10.55 31.84
N VAL A 59 -30.45 11.28 30.74
CA VAL A 59 -31.20 12.55 30.68
C VAL A 59 -32.46 12.31 29.87
N SER A 60 -33.61 12.43 30.54
CA SER A 60 -34.94 12.36 29.95
C SER A 60 -35.20 13.62 29.10
N ARG A 61 -35.58 13.46 27.83
CA ARG A 61 -36.02 14.56 26.96
C ARG A 61 -37.46 14.35 26.52
N VAL A 62 -38.25 15.41 26.75
CA VAL A 62 -39.64 15.61 26.36
C VAL A 62 -39.75 15.71 24.83
N ALA A 63 -40.69 14.97 24.25
CA ALA A 63 -40.98 14.97 22.82
C ALA A 63 -42.00 16.08 22.44
N PRO A 64 -41.75 16.88 21.40
CA PRO A 64 -42.77 17.76 20.83
C PRO A 64 -43.60 17.00 19.78
N GLN A 65 -44.93 17.07 19.91
CA GLN A 65 -45.86 16.64 18.87
C GLN A 65 -45.75 17.59 17.67
N ARG A 66 -45.40 17.05 16.49
CA ARG A 66 -45.57 17.73 15.19
C ARG A 66 -46.45 16.89 14.29
N ALA A 67 -47.57 17.49 13.90
CA ALA A 67 -48.43 17.03 12.82
C ALA A 67 -47.73 17.21 11.45
N GLY A 68 -47.96 16.27 10.54
CA GLY A 68 -47.78 16.50 9.10
C GLY A 68 -46.89 15.50 8.38
N GLY A 69 -47.51 14.40 7.89
CA GLY A 69 -47.08 13.60 6.74
C GLY A 69 -45.73 12.89 6.84
N SER A 70 -45.75 11.57 7.08
CA SER A 70 -44.55 10.74 7.11
C SER A 70 -43.78 10.84 5.79
N LEU A 71 -42.47 11.07 5.87
CA LEU A 71 -41.55 11.01 4.74
C LEU A 71 -41.66 9.67 3.97
N ILE A 72 -42.11 8.61 4.66
CA ILE A 72 -42.34 7.27 4.12
C ILE A 72 -43.47 7.28 3.07
N ASP A 73 -44.50 8.10 3.27
CA ASP A 73 -45.62 8.20 2.32
C ASP A 73 -45.17 8.89 1.03
N LYS A 74 -44.31 9.92 1.13
CA LYS A 74 -43.68 10.58 -0.03
C LYS A 74 -42.67 9.70 -0.76
N LEU A 75 -42.08 8.70 -0.09
CA LEU A 75 -41.17 7.74 -0.71
C LEU A 75 -41.93 6.62 -1.45
N ARG A 76 -43.10 6.20 -0.95
CA ARG A 76 -43.97 5.23 -1.65
C ARG A 76 -44.53 5.79 -2.95
N GLU A 77 -44.86 7.07 -3.00
CA GLU A 77 -45.39 7.72 -4.22
C GLU A 77 -44.37 7.82 -5.36
N LYS A 78 -43.05 7.79 -5.06
CA LYS A 78 -41.98 7.79 -6.07
C LYS A 78 -41.64 6.40 -6.64
N GLY A 79 -42.25 5.33 -6.14
CA GLY A 79 -41.99 3.94 -6.58
C GLY A 79 -42.56 3.57 -7.95
N GLY A 80 -43.40 4.42 -8.55
CA GLY A 80 -44.10 4.14 -9.82
C GLY A 80 -43.38 4.56 -11.11
N ARG A 81 -42.13 5.05 -11.05
CA ARG A 81 -41.38 5.39 -12.27
C ARG A 81 -41.00 4.13 -13.03
N ALA A 82 -41.40 4.05 -14.30
CA ALA A 82 -40.97 3.01 -15.23
C ALA A 82 -39.44 2.86 -15.15
N LYS A 83 -38.97 1.64 -14.85
CA LYS A 83 -37.54 1.34 -14.80
C LYS A 83 -36.94 1.70 -16.16
N PRO A 84 -35.91 2.58 -16.23
CA PRO A 84 -35.22 2.84 -17.48
C PRO A 84 -34.72 1.51 -18.05
N ALA A 85 -34.98 1.29 -19.33
CA ALA A 85 -34.53 0.09 -20.03
C ALA A 85 -33.01 -0.05 -19.81
N LEU A 86 -32.62 -1.11 -19.11
CA LEU A 86 -31.22 -1.50 -18.96
C LEU A 86 -30.66 -1.62 -20.37
N LYS A 87 -29.67 -0.79 -20.69
CA LYS A 87 -28.88 -0.95 -21.91
C LYS A 87 -28.40 -2.41 -21.92
N GLY A 88 -28.53 -3.05 -23.09
CA GLY A 88 -28.20 -4.46 -23.29
C GLY A 88 -26.77 -4.80 -22.81
N PRO A 89 -26.43 -6.09 -22.72
CA PRO A 89 -25.15 -6.55 -22.20
C PRO A 89 -24.03 -5.86 -22.98
N VAL A 90 -23.44 -4.83 -22.37
CA VAL A 90 -22.15 -4.35 -22.81
C VAL A 90 -21.23 -5.51 -22.47
N GLU A 91 -20.66 -6.14 -23.48
CA GLU A 91 -19.48 -6.99 -23.32
C GLU A 91 -18.34 -6.08 -22.81
N GLU A 92 -18.46 -5.63 -21.55
CA GLU A 92 -17.34 -5.11 -20.80
C GLU A 92 -16.47 -6.33 -20.52
N THR A 93 -15.52 -6.57 -21.42
CA THR A 93 -14.32 -7.33 -21.09
C THR A 93 -13.71 -6.65 -19.87
N GLU A 94 -14.05 -7.17 -18.68
CA GLU A 94 -13.56 -6.62 -17.42
C GLU A 94 -12.03 -6.48 -17.50
N PRO A 95 -11.47 -5.33 -17.11
CA PRO A 95 -10.03 -5.11 -17.22
C PRO A 95 -9.28 -6.16 -16.39
N VAL A 96 -8.40 -6.91 -17.07
CA VAL A 96 -7.59 -8.00 -16.51
C VAL A 96 -6.65 -7.52 -15.40
N SER A 97 -6.28 -6.23 -15.38
CA SER A 97 -5.54 -5.60 -14.27
C SER A 97 -6.12 -4.23 -13.90
N SER A 98 -6.41 -4.02 -12.61
CA SER A 98 -6.88 -2.71 -12.13
C SER A 98 -5.79 -1.64 -12.08
N ALA A 99 -4.52 -2.05 -12.15
CA ALA A 99 -3.37 -1.16 -12.12
C ALA A 99 -2.88 -0.76 -13.53
N LEU A 100 -3.42 -1.37 -14.60
CA LEU A 100 -3.21 -0.87 -15.95
C LEU A 100 -4.18 0.29 -16.26
N PRO A 101 -3.72 1.32 -17.00
CA PRO A 101 -4.60 2.41 -17.41
C PRO A 101 -5.79 1.93 -18.25
N PRO A 102 -6.92 2.64 -18.19
CA PRO A 102 -8.05 2.36 -19.06
C PRO A 102 -7.68 2.39 -20.55
N GLY A 103 -7.93 1.28 -21.25
CA GLY A 103 -7.63 1.12 -22.67
C GLY A 103 -6.23 0.56 -22.99
N SER A 104 -5.42 0.24 -21.97
CA SER A 104 -4.21 -0.55 -22.17
C SER A 104 -4.55 -1.97 -22.63
N PRO A 105 -3.70 -2.60 -23.47
CA PRO A 105 -3.87 -4.01 -23.82
C PRO A 105 -3.80 -4.88 -22.56
N ALA A 106 -4.43 -6.06 -22.61
CA ALA A 106 -4.26 -7.06 -21.57
C ALA A 106 -2.76 -7.45 -21.51
N PRO A 107 -2.18 -7.58 -20.31
CA PRO A 107 -0.80 -7.98 -20.17
C PRO A 107 -0.63 -9.45 -20.55
N GLU A 108 0.56 -9.82 -21.01
CA GLU A 108 0.90 -11.23 -21.17
C GLU A 108 1.03 -11.88 -19.79
N LEU A 109 0.34 -13.01 -19.60
CA LEU A 109 0.40 -13.79 -18.37
C LEU A 109 1.62 -14.71 -18.40
N GLY A 110 2.64 -14.36 -17.62
CA GLY A 110 3.95 -15.03 -17.62
C GLY A 110 4.36 -15.63 -16.28
N ALA A 111 3.64 -15.34 -15.20
CA ALA A 111 3.89 -15.92 -13.89
C ALA A 111 3.53 -17.41 -13.87
N ARG A 112 4.33 -18.21 -13.13
CA ARG A 112 4.19 -19.68 -13.10
C ARG A 112 2.83 -20.13 -12.59
N ILE A 113 2.18 -19.31 -11.76
CA ILE A 113 0.85 -19.59 -11.22
C ILE A 113 -0.20 -19.81 -12.33
N HIS A 114 -0.09 -19.15 -13.47
CA HIS A 114 -1.04 -19.32 -14.58
C HIS A 114 -0.87 -20.67 -15.28
N GLY A 115 0.37 -21.13 -15.42
CA GLY A 115 0.66 -22.48 -15.90
C GLY A 115 0.10 -23.54 -14.95
N LEU A 116 0.33 -23.37 -13.65
CA LEU A 116 -0.22 -24.24 -12.62
C LEU A 116 -1.75 -24.30 -12.65
N LEU A 117 -2.43 -23.16 -12.76
CA LEU A 117 -3.89 -23.09 -12.85
C LEU A 117 -4.44 -23.71 -14.15
N SER A 118 -3.66 -23.64 -15.24
CA SER A 118 -4.02 -24.27 -16.52
C SER A 118 -3.88 -25.79 -16.45
N GLU A 119 -2.84 -26.30 -15.78
CA GLU A 119 -2.60 -27.73 -15.58
C GLU A 119 -3.53 -28.34 -14.52
N ARG A 120 -3.88 -27.55 -13.51
CA ARG A 120 -4.65 -27.96 -12.32
C ARG A 120 -5.81 -27.00 -12.04
N PRO A 121 -6.84 -26.96 -12.92
CA PRO A 121 -7.97 -26.03 -12.77
C PRO A 121 -8.80 -26.28 -11.50
N GLU A 122 -8.70 -27.47 -10.89
CA GLU A 122 -9.35 -27.78 -9.62
C GLU A 122 -8.87 -26.88 -8.48
N LEU A 123 -7.65 -26.31 -8.55
CA LEU A 123 -7.16 -25.35 -7.56
C LEU A 123 -8.07 -24.12 -7.42
N LEU A 124 -8.78 -23.73 -8.49
CA LEU A 124 -9.74 -22.63 -8.44
C LEU A 124 -10.98 -22.95 -7.59
N SER A 125 -11.35 -24.23 -7.48
CA SER A 125 -12.48 -24.68 -6.67
C SER A 125 -12.19 -24.66 -5.17
N TYR A 126 -10.91 -24.68 -4.80
CA TYR A 126 -10.43 -24.61 -3.42
C TYR A 126 -10.01 -23.21 -2.98
N LEU A 127 -10.26 -22.17 -3.80
CA LEU A 127 -9.93 -20.81 -3.42
C LEU A 127 -10.72 -20.39 -2.18
N PRO A 128 -10.06 -19.94 -1.11
CA PRO A 128 -10.76 -19.48 0.07
C PRO A 128 -11.71 -18.31 -0.24
N GLU A 129 -12.79 -18.22 0.53
CA GLU A 129 -13.73 -17.10 0.45
C GLU A 129 -13.16 -15.84 1.12
N ARG A 130 -12.27 -16.00 2.10
CA ARG A 130 -11.66 -14.92 2.88
C ARG A 130 -10.16 -14.84 2.64
N GLY A 131 -9.64 -13.62 2.71
CA GLY A 131 -8.22 -13.35 2.48
C GLY A 131 -7.32 -14.04 3.51
N ALA A 132 -7.73 -14.06 4.77
CA ALA A 132 -6.95 -14.65 5.86
C ALA A 132 -6.62 -16.15 5.68
N ASP A 133 -7.41 -16.86 4.87
CA ASP A 133 -7.34 -18.32 4.70
C ASP A 133 -6.34 -18.75 3.61
N PHE A 134 -5.73 -17.81 2.87
CA PHE A 134 -4.67 -18.12 1.92
C PHE A 134 -3.34 -18.43 2.63
N LEU A 135 -2.38 -19.02 1.90
CA LEU A 135 -1.03 -19.24 2.42
C LEU A 135 -0.16 -18.02 2.19
N TYR A 136 0.44 -17.52 3.26
CA TYR A 136 1.32 -16.35 3.24
C TYR A 136 2.72 -16.75 3.68
N SER A 137 3.73 -16.30 2.92
CA SER A 137 5.14 -16.54 3.24
C SER A 137 5.99 -15.35 2.81
N THR A 138 7.17 -15.23 3.41
CA THR A 138 8.16 -14.24 2.99
C THR A 138 8.70 -14.60 1.60
N MET A 139 8.91 -13.60 0.75
CA MET A 139 9.63 -13.79 -0.50
C MET A 139 11.13 -13.71 -0.27
N ASP A 140 11.89 -14.52 -0.99
CA ASP A 140 13.36 -14.50 -0.98
C ASP A 140 13.94 -14.26 -2.38
N ALA A 141 15.27 -14.24 -2.49
CA ALA A 141 15.97 -14.04 -3.76
C ALA A 141 15.58 -15.04 -4.86
N GLY A 142 15.15 -16.26 -4.50
CA GLY A 142 14.68 -17.29 -5.41
C GLY A 142 13.32 -16.96 -6.06
N ASP A 143 12.53 -16.08 -5.44
CA ASP A 143 11.26 -15.60 -5.99
C ASP A 143 11.42 -14.46 -7.01
N ALA A 144 12.64 -14.01 -7.30
CA ALA A 144 12.90 -12.83 -8.14
C ALA A 144 12.28 -12.92 -9.54
N GLN A 145 12.29 -14.10 -10.15
CA GLN A 145 11.68 -14.31 -11.47
C GLN A 145 10.15 -14.18 -11.41
N GLU A 146 9.51 -14.75 -10.38
CA GLU A 146 8.06 -14.67 -10.19
C GLU A 146 7.62 -13.25 -9.83
N LEU A 147 8.41 -12.54 -9.02
CA LEU A 147 8.16 -11.12 -8.72
C LEU A 147 8.14 -10.29 -10.00
N LEU A 148 9.13 -10.48 -10.89
CA LEU A 148 9.20 -9.76 -12.15
C LEU A 148 7.99 -10.08 -13.05
N ALA A 149 7.63 -11.36 -13.16
CA ALA A 149 6.51 -11.80 -13.99
C ALA A 149 5.19 -11.18 -13.49
N LEU A 150 4.92 -11.29 -12.19
CA LEU A 150 3.72 -10.69 -11.59
C LEU A 150 3.72 -9.16 -11.64
N GLN A 151 4.88 -8.50 -11.54
CA GLN A 151 4.97 -7.05 -11.73
C GLN A 151 4.53 -6.64 -13.13
N LYS A 152 4.99 -7.33 -14.18
CA LYS A 152 4.61 -7.07 -15.57
C LYS A 152 3.11 -7.30 -15.83
N GLU A 153 2.50 -8.23 -15.11
CA GLU A 153 1.05 -8.48 -15.19
C GLU A 153 0.23 -7.43 -14.42
N CYS A 154 0.75 -6.97 -13.28
CA CYS A 154 0.01 -6.07 -12.41
C CYS A 154 0.18 -4.60 -12.84
N PHE A 155 1.36 -4.19 -13.31
CA PHE A 155 1.73 -2.78 -13.46
C PHE A 155 2.17 -2.44 -14.90
N PRO A 156 2.12 -1.15 -15.30
CA PRO A 156 2.77 -0.69 -16.52
C PRO A 156 4.26 -1.03 -16.54
N GLU A 157 4.80 -1.31 -17.72
CA GLU A 157 6.20 -1.72 -17.90
C GLU A 157 7.19 -0.72 -17.27
N ASP A 158 6.95 0.58 -17.44
CA ASP A 158 7.79 1.66 -16.88
C ASP A 158 7.78 1.72 -15.34
N SER A 159 6.85 1.04 -14.68
CA SER A 159 6.76 0.94 -13.21
C SER A 159 7.36 -0.35 -12.65
N CYS A 160 7.77 -1.28 -13.52
CA CYS A 160 8.35 -2.56 -13.12
C CYS A 160 9.86 -2.42 -12.84
N LEU A 161 10.40 -3.32 -12.02
CA LEU A 161 11.85 -3.42 -11.86
C LEU A 161 12.50 -3.90 -13.15
N SER A 162 13.71 -3.42 -13.43
CA SER A 162 14.44 -3.65 -14.69
C SER A 162 15.09 -5.04 -14.76
N GLY A 163 14.29 -6.10 -14.69
CA GLY A 163 14.73 -7.48 -14.86
C GLY A 163 14.99 -8.25 -13.56
N VAL A 164 15.36 -9.52 -13.70
CA VAL A 164 15.46 -10.47 -12.57
C VAL A 164 16.54 -10.06 -11.58
N ALA A 165 17.69 -9.54 -12.05
CA ALA A 165 18.75 -9.06 -11.17
C ALA A 165 18.27 -7.96 -10.21
N ALA A 166 17.49 -6.99 -10.70
CA ALA A 166 16.91 -5.95 -9.86
C ALA A 166 15.91 -6.50 -8.84
N CYS A 167 15.11 -7.51 -9.23
CA CYS A 167 14.22 -8.24 -8.31
C CYS A 167 15.00 -9.05 -7.26
N THR A 168 16.13 -9.65 -7.62
CA THR A 168 17.02 -10.33 -6.68
C THR A 168 17.63 -9.34 -5.68
N ASP A 169 18.09 -8.18 -6.18
CA ASP A 169 18.70 -7.14 -5.35
C ASP A 169 17.70 -6.59 -4.32
N ILE A 170 16.45 -6.30 -4.73
CA ILE A 170 15.42 -5.80 -3.80
C ILE A 170 15.01 -6.86 -2.77
N LEU A 171 14.85 -8.13 -3.19
CA LEU A 171 14.44 -9.22 -2.29
C LEU A 171 15.56 -9.63 -1.32
N SER A 172 16.82 -9.37 -1.66
CA SER A 172 17.98 -9.63 -0.79
C SER A 172 18.29 -8.48 0.18
N HIS A 173 17.65 -7.31 0.02
CA HIS A 173 17.99 -6.13 0.79
C HIS A 173 17.42 -6.21 2.23
N PRO A 174 18.23 -6.02 3.29
CA PRO A 174 17.79 -6.21 4.69
C PRO A 174 16.74 -5.18 5.15
N GLY A 175 16.65 -4.05 4.45
CA GLY A 175 15.63 -3.03 4.64
C GLY A 175 14.34 -3.29 3.85
N VAL A 176 14.13 -4.47 3.28
CA VAL A 176 12.92 -4.82 2.53
C VAL A 176 12.11 -5.88 3.30
N VAL A 177 10.80 -5.73 3.27
CA VAL A 177 9.82 -6.75 3.68
C VAL A 177 9.05 -7.13 2.42
N ALA A 178 9.17 -8.39 2.01
CA ALA A 178 8.46 -8.90 0.85
C ALA A 178 7.65 -10.14 1.27
N ILE A 179 6.35 -10.13 0.96
CA ILE A 179 5.42 -11.19 1.33
C ILE A 179 4.70 -11.64 0.06
N LYS A 180 4.62 -12.95 -0.15
CA LYS A 180 3.80 -13.57 -1.19
C LYS A 180 2.58 -14.25 -0.59
N VAL A 181 1.54 -14.32 -1.40
CA VAL A 181 0.39 -15.19 -1.17
C VAL A 181 0.41 -16.32 -2.21
N SER A 182 0.17 -17.55 -1.77
CA SER A 182 0.11 -18.75 -2.61
C SER A 182 -1.22 -19.47 -2.43
N LEU A 183 -1.58 -20.33 -3.39
CA LEU A 183 -2.82 -21.10 -3.33
C LEU A 183 -2.66 -22.32 -2.41
N LEU A 184 -3.74 -22.72 -1.75
CA LEU A 184 -3.78 -23.97 -1.00
C LEU A 184 -3.66 -25.17 -1.95
N GLY A 185 -2.85 -26.17 -1.60
CA GLY A 185 -2.64 -27.36 -2.43
C GLY A 185 -1.63 -27.19 -3.58
N ASP A 186 -0.97 -26.04 -3.64
CA ASP A 186 0.19 -25.80 -4.51
C ASP A 186 1.50 -26.16 -3.77
N ASP A 187 2.04 -27.33 -4.09
CA ASP A 187 3.32 -27.80 -3.53
C ASP A 187 4.52 -26.97 -4.00
N SER A 188 4.38 -26.22 -5.10
CA SER A 188 5.43 -25.35 -5.64
C SER A 188 5.48 -23.97 -4.96
N ALA A 189 4.48 -23.66 -4.14
CA ALA A 189 4.28 -22.35 -3.50
C ALA A 189 4.48 -21.18 -4.48
N ALA A 190 3.94 -21.31 -5.69
CA ALA A 190 3.96 -20.27 -6.70
C ALA A 190 3.23 -19.02 -6.16
N PRO A 191 3.81 -17.82 -6.30
CA PRO A 191 3.14 -16.60 -5.87
C PRO A 191 1.90 -16.32 -6.75
N ALA A 192 0.74 -16.18 -6.12
CA ALA A 192 -0.51 -15.69 -6.72
C ALA A 192 -0.73 -14.19 -6.42
N GLY A 193 0.08 -13.62 -5.54
CA GLY A 193 0.11 -12.20 -5.23
C GLY A 193 1.31 -11.88 -4.36
N PHE A 194 1.60 -10.59 -4.22
CA PHE A 194 2.82 -10.12 -3.58
C PHE A 194 2.65 -8.72 -3.02
N LEU A 195 3.44 -8.42 -2.00
CA LEU A 195 3.62 -7.11 -1.39
C LEU A 195 5.12 -6.91 -1.17
N VAL A 196 5.64 -5.76 -1.60
CA VAL A 196 7.01 -5.32 -1.31
C VAL A 196 6.98 -3.97 -0.62
N LEU A 197 7.54 -3.94 0.58
CA LEU A 197 7.66 -2.77 1.46
C LEU A 197 9.13 -2.41 1.66
N LEU A 198 9.44 -1.13 1.54
CA LEU A 198 10.76 -0.56 1.82
C LEU A 198 10.75 -0.06 3.26
N ALA A 199 11.33 -0.84 4.18
CA ALA A 199 11.28 -0.69 5.63
C ALA A 199 12.38 0.23 6.21
N SER A 200 13.29 0.72 5.37
CA SER A 200 14.38 1.60 5.79
C SER A 200 14.63 2.71 4.78
N ARG A 201 15.22 3.81 5.25
CA ARG A 201 15.67 4.91 4.39
C ARG A 201 16.57 4.41 3.26
N ALA A 202 17.55 3.56 3.57
CA ALA A 202 18.47 3.00 2.59
C ALA A 202 17.72 2.24 1.47
N ALA A 203 16.71 1.45 1.83
CA ALA A 203 15.87 0.76 0.86
C ALA A 203 15.05 1.75 0.00
N ILE A 204 14.46 2.78 0.62
CA ILE A 204 13.67 3.79 -0.11
C ILE A 204 14.54 4.59 -1.07
N GLU A 205 15.72 5.03 -0.63
CA GLU A 205 16.66 5.78 -1.48
C GLU A 205 17.22 4.92 -2.63
N GLN A 206 17.43 3.63 -2.40
CA GLN A 206 17.92 2.71 -3.42
C GLN A 206 16.84 2.35 -4.47
N PHE A 207 15.62 2.03 -4.03
CA PHE A 207 14.60 1.43 -4.90
C PHE A 207 13.46 2.38 -5.28
N SER A 208 13.36 3.56 -4.69
CA SER A 208 12.28 4.52 -4.98
C SER A 208 12.73 5.98 -4.90
N LYS A 209 13.67 6.36 -5.77
CA LYS A 209 14.21 7.73 -5.81
C LYS A 209 13.13 8.81 -5.95
N ALA A 210 12.10 8.57 -6.77
CA ALA A 210 10.99 9.51 -6.94
C ALA A 210 10.17 9.70 -5.64
N ALA A 211 9.97 8.63 -4.86
CA ALA A 211 9.28 8.70 -3.59
C ALA A 211 10.07 9.52 -2.55
N VAL A 212 11.40 9.43 -2.53
CA VAL A 212 12.24 10.19 -1.59
C VAL A 212 11.92 11.69 -1.60
N ASP A 213 11.82 12.28 -2.78
CA ASP A 213 11.57 13.72 -2.91
C ASP A 213 10.17 14.09 -2.39
N ASN A 214 9.16 13.29 -2.73
CA ASN A 214 7.77 13.46 -2.27
C ASN A 214 7.64 13.30 -0.75
N LEU A 215 8.28 12.27 -0.19
CA LEU A 215 8.24 11.98 1.24
C LEU A 215 8.92 13.11 2.02
N ARG A 216 10.07 13.60 1.52
CA ARG A 216 10.77 14.75 2.08
C ARG A 216 9.90 16.01 2.04
N SER A 217 9.28 16.36 0.91
CA SER A 217 8.49 17.60 0.84
C SER A 217 7.21 17.55 1.68
N GLU A 218 6.49 16.41 1.66
CA GLU A 218 5.12 16.36 2.18
C GLU A 218 4.97 15.74 3.56
N LEU A 219 5.80 14.75 3.92
CA LEU A 219 5.63 14.05 5.21
C LEU A 219 6.58 14.58 6.29
N THR A 220 7.73 15.14 5.91
CA THR A 220 8.70 15.61 6.91
C THR A 220 8.38 17.01 7.45
N VAL A 221 7.81 17.91 6.63
CA VAL A 221 7.63 19.33 6.98
C VAL A 221 6.38 19.61 7.84
N PRO A 222 5.18 19.08 7.53
CA PRO A 222 3.99 19.34 8.34
C PRO A 222 3.86 18.42 9.57
N ARG A 223 4.47 17.23 9.57
CA ARG A 223 4.35 16.23 10.65
C ARG A 223 5.65 15.94 11.41
N CYS A 224 6.73 16.63 11.07
CA CYS A 224 8.05 16.52 11.71
C CYS A 224 8.51 15.05 11.83
N ILE A 225 8.42 14.26 10.75
CA ILE A 225 9.00 12.92 10.70
C ILE A 225 10.45 13.07 10.24
N PRO A 226 11.46 12.92 11.11
CA PRO A 226 12.86 13.03 10.71
C PRO A 226 13.22 11.96 9.68
N TRP A 227 13.47 12.42 8.45
CA TRP A 227 14.00 11.60 7.36
C TRP A 227 15.51 11.33 7.51
N ASP A 228 16.24 12.26 8.14
CA ASP A 228 17.70 12.29 8.05
C ASP A 228 18.43 11.32 8.98
N ASN A 229 17.72 10.52 9.78
CA ASN A 229 18.36 9.56 10.67
C ASN A 229 18.48 8.18 10.00
N PRO A 230 19.69 7.73 9.61
CA PRO A 230 19.88 6.47 8.89
C PRO A 230 19.51 5.24 9.74
N ASP A 231 19.54 5.36 11.07
CA ASP A 231 19.29 4.26 12.01
C ASP A 231 17.81 4.18 12.43
N ARG A 232 16.96 5.09 11.95
CA ARG A 232 15.55 5.14 12.35
C ARG A 232 14.62 4.58 11.27
N ARG A 233 13.77 3.66 11.69
CA ARG A 233 12.67 3.06 10.90
C ARG A 233 11.36 3.83 11.10
N GLU A 234 11.42 5.16 11.05
CA GLU A 234 10.24 6.01 11.27
C GLU A 234 9.28 6.02 10.07
N LEU A 235 9.79 5.73 8.88
CA LEU A 235 9.04 5.78 7.65
C LEU A 235 9.30 4.54 6.80
N ALA A 236 8.22 3.94 6.31
CA ALA A 236 8.27 2.89 5.31
C ALA A 236 7.51 3.31 4.05
N TYR A 237 7.75 2.60 2.96
CA TYR A 237 7.09 2.85 1.68
C TYR A 237 6.56 1.56 1.05
N VAL A 238 5.32 1.56 0.58
CA VAL A 238 4.77 0.45 -0.22
C VAL A 238 5.28 0.59 -1.65
N SER A 239 6.24 -0.25 -2.02
CA SER A 239 6.82 -0.22 -3.37
C SER A 239 5.84 -0.81 -4.39
N CYS A 240 5.26 -1.97 -4.10
CA CYS A 240 4.28 -2.60 -4.97
C CYS A 240 3.40 -3.58 -4.19
N LEU A 241 2.14 -3.70 -4.62
CA LEU A 241 1.14 -4.64 -4.13
C LEU A 241 0.31 -5.12 -5.32
N GLY A 242 0.32 -6.42 -5.57
CA GLY A 242 -0.35 -7.03 -6.72
C GLY A 242 -0.94 -8.39 -6.40
N THR A 243 -2.02 -8.74 -7.11
CA THR A 243 -2.66 -10.06 -7.06
C THR A 243 -3.17 -10.43 -8.45
N ILE A 244 -3.11 -11.72 -8.79
CA ILE A 244 -3.71 -12.25 -10.01
C ILE A 244 -5.23 -12.12 -9.97
N GLY A 245 -5.87 -12.12 -11.14
CA GLY A 245 -7.31 -11.86 -11.28
C GLY A 245 -8.19 -12.79 -10.45
N GLU A 246 -7.80 -14.07 -10.38
CA GLU A 246 -8.52 -15.19 -9.78
C GLU A 246 -8.73 -15.02 -8.27
N ILE A 247 -7.79 -14.36 -7.58
CA ILE A 247 -7.84 -14.13 -6.13
C ILE A 247 -8.26 -12.70 -5.78
N ARG A 248 -8.54 -11.84 -6.76
CA ARG A 248 -9.05 -10.49 -6.50
C ARG A 248 -10.43 -10.54 -5.90
N ARG A 249 -10.78 -9.48 -5.16
CA ARG A 249 -12.06 -9.32 -4.44
C ARG A 249 -12.30 -10.37 -3.34
N ARG A 250 -11.31 -11.22 -3.02
CA ARG A 250 -11.34 -12.20 -1.91
C ARG A 250 -10.57 -11.72 -0.67
N GLY A 251 -10.16 -10.45 -0.63
CA GLY A 251 -9.42 -9.88 0.51
C GLY A 251 -7.91 -10.17 0.54
N ALA A 252 -7.36 -10.96 -0.39
CA ALA A 252 -5.93 -11.32 -0.39
C ALA A 252 -4.98 -10.12 -0.36
N ALA A 253 -5.28 -9.05 -1.09
CA ALA A 253 -4.46 -7.82 -1.10
C ALA A 253 -4.53 -7.05 0.22
N ALA A 254 -5.70 -7.00 0.88
CA ALA A 254 -5.85 -6.38 2.18
C ALA A 254 -5.10 -7.17 3.26
N GLU A 255 -5.15 -8.49 3.19
CA GLU A 255 -4.42 -9.37 4.10
C GLU A 255 -2.90 -9.31 3.89
N LEU A 256 -2.42 -9.20 2.64
CA LEU A 256 -1.01 -8.89 2.36
C LEU A 256 -0.59 -7.60 3.06
N LEU A 257 -1.36 -6.51 2.89
CA LEU A 257 -1.09 -5.23 3.56
C LEU A 257 -1.06 -5.35 5.07
N ARG A 258 -2.05 -6.03 5.66
CA ARG A 258 -2.13 -6.27 7.11
C ARG A 258 -0.87 -6.93 7.64
N ARG A 259 -0.49 -8.07 7.06
CA ARG A 259 0.72 -8.82 7.46
C ARG A 259 1.99 -8.02 7.24
N GLY A 260 2.09 -7.31 6.13
CA GLY A 260 3.25 -6.47 5.83
C GLY A 260 3.42 -5.32 6.81
N LEU A 261 2.32 -4.65 7.21
CA LEU A 261 2.35 -3.57 8.19
C LEU A 261 2.63 -4.10 9.60
N GLU A 262 2.10 -5.26 9.97
CA GLU A 262 2.42 -5.94 11.24
C GLU A 262 3.91 -6.27 11.34
N GLU A 263 4.50 -6.83 10.27
CA GLU A 263 5.93 -7.12 10.19
C GLU A 263 6.77 -5.83 10.29
N LEU A 264 6.36 -4.75 9.62
CA LEU A 264 7.03 -3.44 9.73
C LEU A 264 6.98 -2.89 11.16
N CYS A 265 5.82 -2.95 11.81
CA CYS A 265 5.65 -2.51 13.18
C CYS A 265 6.52 -3.35 14.14
N SER A 266 6.50 -4.68 14.02
CA SER A 266 7.35 -5.58 14.83
C SER A 266 8.83 -5.23 14.69
N ARG A 267 9.31 -5.09 13.44
CA ARG A 267 10.69 -4.69 13.13
C ARG A 267 11.07 -3.32 13.66
N ALA A 268 10.12 -2.39 13.78
CA ALA A 268 10.36 -1.06 14.33
C ALA A 268 10.38 -1.07 15.87
N ASP A 269 9.53 -1.87 16.50
CA ASP A 269 9.47 -2.06 17.95
C ASP A 269 10.73 -2.77 18.49
N GLU A 270 11.22 -3.80 17.78
CA GLU A 270 12.50 -4.44 18.08
C GLU A 270 13.67 -3.43 18.06
N ALA A 271 13.72 -2.57 17.05
CA ALA A 271 14.74 -1.53 16.93
C ALA A 271 14.64 -0.47 18.05
N LYS A 272 13.42 -0.20 18.56
CA LYS A 272 13.19 0.71 19.69
C LYS A 272 13.77 0.17 21.00
N GLY A 273 13.64 -1.13 21.25
CA GLY A 273 14.16 -1.80 22.45
C GLY A 273 15.69 -1.70 22.61
N LEU A 274 16.42 -1.48 21.51
CA LEU A 274 17.88 -1.36 21.50
C LEU A 274 18.40 0.05 21.84
N GLY A 275 17.54 0.97 22.33
CA GLY A 275 17.99 2.16 23.06
C GLY A 275 17.88 3.52 22.34
N GLY A 276 16.91 3.71 21.44
CA GLY A 276 16.68 5.08 20.91
C GLY A 276 15.68 5.27 19.77
N GLY A 277 15.02 4.21 19.30
CA GLY A 277 14.03 4.30 18.22
C GLY A 277 12.70 4.92 18.66
N THR A 278 12.06 5.66 17.77
CA THR A 278 10.71 6.24 17.92
C THR A 278 9.60 5.32 17.42
N GLY A 279 9.95 4.14 16.88
CA GLY A 279 9.00 3.24 16.21
C GLY A 279 8.62 3.70 14.81
N LEU A 280 7.72 2.96 14.16
CA LEU A 280 7.20 3.30 12.84
C LEU A 280 6.13 4.40 12.95
N ARG A 281 6.36 5.55 12.33
CA ARG A 281 5.45 6.71 12.41
C ARG A 281 4.54 6.83 11.20
N ALA A 282 5.01 6.43 10.03
CA ALA A 282 4.18 6.43 8.83
C ALA A 282 4.59 5.34 7.83
N VAL A 283 3.62 4.92 7.02
CA VAL A 283 3.85 4.12 5.81
C VAL A 283 3.20 4.83 4.65
N ALA A 284 3.97 5.14 3.62
CA ALA A 284 3.49 5.91 2.48
C ALA A 284 3.39 5.04 1.22
N LEU A 285 2.59 5.49 0.25
CA LEU A 285 2.51 4.88 -1.07
C LEU A 285 2.00 5.88 -2.11
N ASP A 286 2.41 5.71 -3.35
CA ASP A 286 1.81 6.37 -4.50
C ASP A 286 0.85 5.41 -5.23
N VAL A 287 -0.33 5.92 -5.60
CA VAL A 287 -1.31 5.19 -6.41
C VAL A 287 -1.74 6.02 -7.61
N ALA A 288 -1.83 5.40 -8.78
CA ALA A 288 -2.33 6.08 -9.97
C ALA A 288 -3.80 6.49 -9.80
N GLY A 289 -4.15 7.75 -10.13
CA GLY A 289 -5.49 8.31 -9.87
C GLY A 289 -6.64 7.61 -10.57
N TYR A 290 -6.36 6.82 -11.61
CA TYR A 290 -7.34 5.98 -12.30
C TYR A 290 -7.60 4.63 -11.61
N ASN A 291 -6.70 4.14 -10.73
CA ASN A 291 -6.81 2.83 -10.11
C ASN A 291 -7.79 2.85 -8.92
N LYS A 292 -9.09 2.88 -9.23
CA LYS A 292 -10.15 2.99 -8.23
C LYS A 292 -10.22 1.78 -7.29
N ALA A 293 -9.80 0.60 -7.73
CA ALA A 293 -9.78 -0.59 -6.90
C ALA A 293 -8.73 -0.48 -5.79
N ALA A 294 -7.49 -0.10 -6.15
CA ALA A 294 -6.42 0.11 -5.17
C ALA A 294 -6.72 1.28 -4.23
N ILE A 295 -7.23 2.40 -4.76
CA ILE A 295 -7.65 3.56 -3.93
C ILE A 295 -8.62 3.11 -2.82
N ARG A 296 -9.69 2.39 -3.18
CA ARG A 296 -10.64 1.87 -2.18
C ARG A 296 -9.98 0.90 -1.21
N CYS A 297 -9.09 0.02 -1.68
CA CYS A 297 -8.38 -0.92 -0.82
C CYS A 297 -7.56 -0.18 0.24
N TYR A 298 -6.79 0.83 -0.15
CA TYR A 298 -5.94 1.59 0.76
C TYR A 298 -6.76 2.47 1.72
N GLU A 299 -7.81 3.14 1.22
CA GLU A 299 -8.70 3.97 2.05
C GLU A 299 -9.43 3.12 3.10
N ASN A 300 -9.94 1.94 2.72
CA ASN A 300 -10.57 1.00 3.65
C ASN A 300 -9.59 0.48 4.70
N PHE A 301 -8.31 0.33 4.33
CA PHE A 301 -7.26 -0.06 5.27
C PHE A 301 -6.87 1.08 6.25
N GLY A 302 -7.31 2.32 6.00
CA GLY A 302 -7.04 3.49 6.85
C GLY A 302 -5.90 4.38 6.34
N PHE A 303 -5.43 4.20 5.11
CA PHE A 303 -4.53 5.17 4.50
C PHE A 303 -5.26 6.49 4.24
N GLN A 304 -4.60 7.59 4.60
CA GLN A 304 -5.11 8.94 4.40
C GLN A 304 -4.49 9.53 3.13
N ARG A 305 -5.34 10.12 2.28
CA ARG A 305 -4.89 10.86 1.10
C ARG A 305 -4.16 12.13 1.54
N ILE A 306 -2.90 12.28 1.13
CA ILE A 306 -2.04 13.43 1.49
C ILE A 306 -2.06 14.48 0.39
N MET A 307 -1.72 14.08 -0.84
CA MET A 307 -1.71 14.98 -1.99
C MET A 307 -2.04 14.24 -3.29
N GLU A 308 -2.41 14.99 -4.32
CA GLU A 308 -2.46 14.49 -5.70
C GLU A 308 -1.48 15.29 -6.56
N GLN A 309 -0.64 14.56 -7.28
CA GLN A 309 0.35 15.08 -8.20
C GLN A 309 -0.15 14.86 -9.64
N PRO A 310 -0.45 15.93 -10.40
CA PRO A 310 -0.92 15.77 -11.76
C PRO A 310 0.20 15.32 -12.69
N ARG A 311 -0.13 14.45 -13.67
CA ARG A 311 0.75 14.05 -14.79
C ARG A 311 2.07 13.37 -14.38
N VAL A 312 2.02 12.50 -13.37
CA VAL A 312 3.19 11.72 -12.91
C VAL A 312 3.41 10.47 -13.74
N TYR A 313 2.34 9.74 -14.05
CA TYR A 313 2.43 8.53 -14.87
C TYR A 313 2.13 8.86 -16.32
N SER A 314 2.96 8.37 -17.24
CA SER A 314 2.69 8.44 -18.67
C SER A 314 2.55 7.02 -19.20
N VAL A 315 1.44 6.75 -19.90
CA VAL A 315 1.26 5.48 -20.61
C VAL A 315 0.80 5.80 -22.02
N GLY A 316 1.70 5.56 -22.99
CA GLY A 316 1.54 6.03 -24.36
C GLY A 316 1.47 7.56 -24.42
N THR A 317 0.41 8.10 -25.02
CA THR A 317 0.20 9.55 -25.17
C THR A 317 -0.58 10.19 -24.02
N ARG A 318 -1.06 9.40 -23.06
CA ARG A 318 -1.87 9.89 -21.94
C ARG A 318 -1.02 10.03 -20.69
N SER A 319 -1.28 11.11 -19.96
CA SER A 319 -0.70 11.33 -18.63
C SER A 319 -1.77 11.21 -17.57
N TYR A 320 -1.39 10.64 -16.42
CA TYR A 320 -2.27 10.36 -15.30
C TYR A 320 -1.66 10.92 -14.01
N SER A 321 -2.52 11.29 -13.06
CA SER A 321 -2.07 11.73 -11.74
C SER A 321 -1.59 10.56 -10.87
N ALA A 322 -0.69 10.86 -9.93
CA ALA A 322 -0.39 10.02 -8.78
C ALA A 322 -1.04 10.63 -7.55
N ILE A 323 -1.51 9.79 -6.63
CA ILE A 323 -2.05 10.21 -5.35
C ILE A 323 -1.16 9.62 -4.26
N LEU A 324 -0.56 10.49 -3.45
CA LEU A 324 0.24 10.08 -2.31
C LEU A 324 -0.70 9.81 -1.13
N TYR A 325 -0.61 8.60 -0.60
CA TYR A 325 -1.30 8.18 0.62
C TYR A 325 -0.29 7.94 1.74
N ALA A 326 -0.73 8.12 2.99
CA ALA A 326 0.02 7.73 4.17
C ALA A 326 -0.86 7.08 5.23
N TYR A 327 -0.37 5.99 5.80
CA TYR A 327 -0.91 5.30 6.97
C TYR A 327 -0.10 5.71 8.20
N PHE A 328 -0.77 6.02 9.32
CA PHE A 328 -0.13 6.46 10.56
C PHE A 328 -0.49 5.50 11.70
N PRO A 329 0.40 4.56 12.08
CA PRO A 329 0.10 3.53 13.07
C PRO A 329 -0.38 4.07 14.43
N GLU A 330 0.13 5.24 14.85
CA GLU A 330 -0.23 5.87 16.13
C GLU A 330 -1.65 6.47 16.15
N ALA A 331 -2.20 6.81 14.98
CA ALA A 331 -3.52 7.44 14.87
C ALA A 331 -4.66 6.42 14.78
N VAL A 332 -4.32 5.16 14.45
CA VAL A 332 -5.29 4.08 14.37
C VAL A 332 -5.44 3.50 15.76
N ASP A 333 -6.56 3.79 16.40
CA ASP A 333 -6.93 3.18 17.66
C ASP A 333 -6.85 1.65 17.48
N ARG A 334 -6.03 0.96 18.30
CA ARG A 334 -5.63 -0.45 18.06
C ARG A 334 -6.80 -1.44 17.97
N ASN A 335 -8.01 -1.00 18.30
CA ASN A 335 -9.25 -1.75 18.19
C ASN A 335 -9.74 -1.93 16.74
N PHE A 336 -9.24 -1.18 15.75
CA PHE A 336 -9.75 -1.24 14.36
C PHE A 336 -9.23 -2.45 13.55
N VAL A 337 -8.10 -3.04 13.93
CA VAL A 337 -7.47 -4.13 13.13
C VAL A 337 -8.19 -5.48 13.30
N ALA A 338 -9.06 -5.62 14.31
CA ALA A 338 -9.69 -6.91 14.64
C ALA A 338 -10.95 -7.26 13.79
N GLU A 339 -11.45 -6.37 12.93
CA GLU A 339 -12.77 -6.55 12.27
C GLU A 339 -12.71 -6.84 10.75
N PHE A 340 -11.54 -7.04 10.16
CA PHE A 340 -11.38 -7.37 8.73
C PHE A 340 -10.93 -8.83 8.52
#